data_AF-A0A7C3H6G7-F1
#
_entry.id   AF-A0A7C3H6G7-F1
#
_cell.length_a   1.000
_cell.length_b   1.000
_cell.length_c   1.000
_cell.angle_alpha   90.00
_cell.angle_beta   90.00
_cell.angle_gamma   90.00
#
_symmetry.space_group_name_H-M   'P 1'
#
loop_
_entity.id
_entity.type
_entity.pdbx_description
1 polymer ?
#
loop_
_entity_poly.entity_id
_entity_poly.type
_entity_poly.pdbx_seq_one_letter_code
_entity_poly.pdbx_strand_id
1 'polypeptide(L)'
;DLVINMTSAGLEDENLPAPTHILDSVIPKAKACVDVIYGKETPFLKLAKSYNKPTKDGSDMLLYQGIIAFEHFTEYAYTFNDIKPHMERAFTL
;
A
#
# COMPACT_ATOMS: atom_id res chain seq x y z
N ASP A 1 -1.75 -15.07 6.50
CA ASP A 1 -0.54 -14.33 6.93
C ASP A 1 -0.68 -12.82 6.84
N LEU A 2 -1.14 -12.28 5.71
CA LEU A 2 -1.34 -10.83 5.53
C LEU A 2 -2.83 -10.51 5.44
N VAL A 3 -3.21 -9.30 5.84
CA VAL A 3 -4.53 -8.72 5.53
C VAL A 3 -4.29 -7.50 4.66
N ILE A 4 -4.89 -7.46 3.48
CA ILE A 4 -4.67 -6.40 2.49
C ILE A 4 -6.01 -5.71 2.23
N ASN A 5 -6.11 -4.42 2.52
CA ASN A 5 -7.22 -3.59 2.09
C ASN A 5 -6.98 -3.13 0.64
N MET A 6 -7.80 -3.61 -0.28
CA MET A 6 -7.79 -3.22 -1.69
C MET A 6 -8.99 -2.32 -2.07
N THR A 7 -9.80 -1.91 -1.10
CA THR A 7 -11.00 -1.09 -1.31
C THR A 7 -10.67 0.40 -1.23
N SER A 8 -11.61 1.26 -1.60
CA SER A 8 -11.48 2.71 -1.48
C SER A 8 -11.86 3.26 -0.10
N ALA A 9 -12.27 2.42 0.86
CA ALA A 9 -12.64 2.87 2.20
C ALA A 9 -11.42 3.48 2.91
N GLY A 10 -11.59 4.67 3.48
CA GLY A 10 -10.50 5.45 4.06
C GLY A 10 -9.80 6.41 3.09
N LEU A 11 -10.20 6.47 1.81
CA LEU A 11 -9.61 7.40 0.84
C LEU A 11 -10.10 8.84 1.10
N GLU A 12 -11.41 9.05 0.94
CA GLU A 12 -12.09 10.34 1.15
C GLU A 12 -12.94 10.35 2.42
N ASP A 13 -13.05 9.21 3.11
CA ASP A 13 -13.84 9.03 4.32
C ASP A 13 -13.01 8.43 5.46
N GLU A 14 -13.67 8.20 6.59
CA GLU A 14 -13.10 7.55 7.78
C GLU A 14 -13.68 6.14 8.00
N ASN A 15 -14.19 5.51 6.92
CA ASN A 15 -14.79 4.18 7.01
C ASN A 15 -13.72 3.08 7.10
N LEU A 16 -14.06 2.00 7.82
CA LEU A 16 -13.32 0.75 7.77
C LEU A 16 -13.74 -0.06 6.52
N PRO A 17 -12.82 -0.85 5.93
CA PRO A 17 -13.10 -1.63 4.72
C PRO A 17 -14.03 -2.83 4.96
N ALA A 18 -14.29 -3.16 6.22
CA ALA A 18 -15.19 -4.21 6.65
C ALA A 18 -15.72 -3.88 8.07
N PRO A 19 -16.86 -4.48 8.48
CA PRO A 19 -17.34 -4.40 9.85
C PRO A 19 -16.27 -4.78 10.89
N THR A 20 -16.24 -4.05 12.01
CA THR A 20 -15.19 -4.17 13.04
C THR A 20 -15.04 -5.60 13.56
N HIS A 21 -16.13 -6.33 13.78
CA HIS A 21 -16.08 -7.72 14.26
C HIS A 21 -15.30 -8.67 13.32
N ILE A 22 -15.34 -8.42 12.01
CA ILE A 22 -14.54 -9.19 11.04
C ILE A 22 -13.07 -8.82 11.20
N LEU A 23 -12.77 -7.52 11.21
CA LEU A 23 -11.40 -7.01 11.34
C LEU A 23 -10.74 -7.45 12.65
N ASP A 24 -11.46 -7.41 13.77
CA ASP A 24 -11.00 -7.87 15.08
C ASP A 24 -10.73 -9.38 15.10
N SER A 25 -11.38 -10.16 14.23
CA SER A 25 -11.15 -11.60 14.14
C SER A 25 -9.92 -11.98 13.31
N VAL A 26 -9.48 -11.11 12.39
CA VAL A 26 -8.41 -11.38 11.41
C VAL A 26 -7.12 -10.61 11.68
N ILE A 27 -7.19 -9.32 12.03
CA ILE A 27 -6.02 -8.45 12.23
C ILE A 27 -5.10 -9.00 13.32
N PRO A 28 -5.57 -9.43 14.51
CA PRO A 28 -4.68 -9.95 15.57
C PRO A 28 -3.89 -11.19 15.15
N LYS A 29 -4.40 -11.96 14.18
CA LYS A 29 -3.76 -13.18 13.66
C LYS A 29 -2.85 -12.91 12.45
N ALA A 30 -2.92 -11.71 11.88
CA ALA A 30 -2.08 -11.31 10.77
C ALA A 30 -0.62 -11.08 11.22
N LYS A 31 0.32 -11.36 10.33
CA LYS A 31 1.73 -10.99 10.44
C LYS A 31 1.96 -9.52 10.09
N ALA A 32 1.18 -8.98 9.14
CA ALA A 32 1.17 -7.56 8.79
C ALA A 32 -0.14 -7.20 8.08
N CYS A 33 -0.43 -5.90 8.02
CA CYS A 33 -1.57 -5.33 7.32
C CYS A 33 -1.09 -4.34 6.26
N VAL A 34 -1.70 -4.37 5.08
CA VAL A 34 -1.33 -3.50 3.96
C VAL A 34 -2.57 -2.80 3.44
N ASP A 35 -2.45 -1.53 3.08
CA ASP A 35 -3.49 -0.76 2.41
C ASP A 35 -2.94 -0.27 1.07
N VAL A 36 -3.72 -0.32 -0.01
CA VAL A 36 -3.31 0.20 -1.32
C VAL A 36 -3.43 1.71 -1.43
N ILE A 37 -4.15 2.34 -0.51
CA ILE A 37 -4.15 3.80 -0.38
C ILE A 37 -2.75 4.23 0.10
N TYR A 38 -2.26 5.34 -0.44
CA TYR A 38 -0.94 5.89 -0.15
C TYR A 38 -1.04 7.36 0.32
N GLY A 39 0.02 7.87 0.94
CA GLY A 39 0.13 9.29 1.30
C GLY A 39 -0.75 9.73 2.48
N LYS A 40 -1.50 8.82 3.11
CA LYS A 40 -2.24 9.05 4.36
C LYS A 40 -2.33 7.79 5.21
N GLU A 41 -2.48 7.97 6.51
CA GLU A 41 -2.89 6.87 7.39
C GLU A 41 -4.39 6.66 7.28
N THR A 42 -4.82 5.49 6.80
CA THR A 42 -6.25 5.12 6.72
C THR A 42 -6.77 4.61 8.07
N PRO A 43 -8.09 4.61 8.30
CA PRO A 43 -8.71 3.97 9.47
C PRO A 43 -8.30 2.50 9.62
N PHE A 44 -8.14 1.77 8.52
CA PHE A 44 -7.68 0.38 8.52
C PHE A 44 -6.23 0.26 9.04
N LEU A 45 -5.30 1.07 8.54
CA LEU A 45 -3.91 1.06 9.01
C LEU A 45 -3.81 1.49 10.48
N LYS A 46 -4.61 2.48 10.89
CA LYS A 46 -4.70 2.92 12.28
C LYS A 46 -5.18 1.80 13.21
N LEU A 47 -6.21 1.06 12.81
CA LEU A 47 -6.71 -0.12 13.54
C LEU A 47 -5.66 -1.23 13.58
N ALA A 48 -4.95 -1.50 12.49
CA ALA A 48 -3.89 -2.50 12.47
C ALA A 48 -2.75 -2.14 13.45
N LYS A 49 -2.37 -0.86 13.53
CA LYS A 49 -1.38 -0.37 14.50
C LYS A 49 -1.85 -0.54 15.95
N SER A 50 -3.14 -0.35 16.26
CA SER A 50 -3.64 -0.59 17.63
C SER A 50 -3.54 -2.05 18.07
N TYR A 51 -3.49 -3.00 17.13
CA TYR A 51 -3.19 -4.41 17.37
C TYR A 51 -1.68 -4.74 17.35
N ASN A 52 -0.81 -3.73 17.37
CA ASN A 52 0.64 -3.86 17.25
C ASN A 52 1.07 -4.63 16.00
N LYS A 53 0.36 -4.45 14.88
CA LYS A 53 0.72 -5.08 13.61
C LYS A 53 1.61 -4.18 12.77
N PRO A 54 2.66 -4.74 12.14
CA PRO A 54 3.38 -4.06 11.08
C PRO A 54 2.39 -3.63 9.99
N THR A 55 2.55 -2.39 9.53
CA THR A 55 1.69 -1.77 8.52
C THR A 55 2.50 -1.24 7.35
N LYS A 56 1.91 -1.25 6.17
CA LYS A 56 2.46 -0.61 4.97
C LYS A 56 1.33 -0.02 4.13
N ASP A 57 1.55 1.15 3.58
CA ASP A 57 0.61 1.80 2.66
C ASP A 57 0.95 1.42 1.20
N GLY A 58 0.23 2.03 0.26
CA GLY A 58 0.37 1.74 -1.16
C GLY A 58 1.57 2.38 -1.83
N SER A 59 2.40 3.15 -1.11
CA SER A 59 3.44 4.00 -1.69
C SER A 59 4.47 3.20 -2.50
N ASP A 60 4.98 2.11 -1.95
CA ASP A 60 5.90 1.22 -2.66
C ASP A 60 5.23 0.57 -3.87
N MET A 61 3.97 0.15 -3.73
CA MET A 61 3.22 -0.43 -4.85
C MET A 61 3.05 0.59 -5.98
N LEU A 62 2.75 1.85 -5.66
CA LEU A 62 2.67 2.97 -6.60
C LEU A 62 3.98 3.19 -7.35
N LEU A 63 5.10 3.20 -6.63
CA LEU A 63 6.42 3.36 -7.25
C LEU A 63 6.75 2.17 -8.17
N TYR A 64 6.63 0.94 -7.67
CA TYR A 64 7.04 -0.26 -8.43
C TYR A 64 6.17 -0.48 -9.67
N GLN A 65 4.85 -0.24 -9.57
CA GLN A 65 3.99 -0.33 -10.75
C GLN A 65 4.30 0.77 -11.77
N GLY A 66 4.69 1.97 -11.31
CA GLY A 66 5.15 3.06 -12.18
C GLY A 66 6.43 2.70 -12.94
N ILE A 67 7.40 2.06 -12.27
CA ILE A 67 8.64 1.59 -12.91
C ILE A 67 8.33 0.57 -14.00
N ILE A 68 7.50 -0.44 -13.71
CA ILE A 68 7.10 -1.47 -14.68
C ILE A 68 6.34 -0.84 -15.85
N ALA A 69 5.41 0.07 -15.58
CA ALA A 69 4.68 0.77 -16.63
C ALA A 69 5.62 1.60 -17.53
N PHE A 70 6.67 2.20 -16.96
CA PHE A 70 7.66 2.96 -17.71
C PHE A 70 8.49 2.08 -18.64
N GLU A 71 8.83 0.84 -18.25
CA GLU A 71 9.44 -0.13 -19.17
C GLU A 71 8.55 -0.31 -20.42
N HIS A 72 7.23 -0.50 -20.23
CA HIS A 72 6.29 -0.62 -21.34
C HIS A 72 6.16 0.66 -22.18
N PHE A 73 6.06 1.84 -21.54
CA PHE A 73 5.94 3.13 -22.25
C PHE A 73 7.16 3.48 -23.08
N THR A 74 8.31 2.89 -22.75
CA THR A 74 9.58 3.10 -23.48
C THR A 74 9.95 1.92 -24.35
N GLU A 75 9.01 1.00 -24.62
CA GLU A 75 9.25 -0.22 -25.41
C GLU A 75 10.48 -1.01 -24.92
N TYR A 76 10.67 -1.05 -23.60
CA TYR A 76 11.79 -1.68 -22.91
C TYR A 76 13.17 -1.14 -23.30
N ALA A 77 13.24 0.12 -23.77
CA ALA A 77 14.52 0.80 -24.00
C ALA A 77 15.34 0.99 -22.71
N TYR A 78 14.68 1.01 -21.55
CA TYR A 78 15.28 1.06 -20.22
C TYR A 78 14.79 -0.12 -19.38
N THR A 79 15.68 -0.72 -18.59
CA THR A 79 15.32 -1.80 -17.67
C THR A 79 14.79 -1.28 -16.35
N PHE A 80 14.11 -2.12 -15.59
CA PHE A 80 13.67 -1.84 -14.23
C PHE A 80 14.78 -1.22 -13.36
N ASN A 81 16.01 -1.74 -13.44
CA ASN A 81 17.15 -1.26 -12.65
C ASN A 81 17.68 0.09 -13.13
N ASP A 82 17.51 0.43 -14.41
CA ASP A 82 17.86 1.74 -14.95
C ASP A 82 16.85 2.79 -14.46
N ILE A 83 15.56 2.46 -14.47
CA ILE A 83 14.45 3.39 -14.15
C ILE A 83 14.33 3.62 -12.64
N LYS A 84 14.44 2.55 -11.85
CA LYS A 84 14.23 2.56 -10.39
C LYS A 84 14.92 3.71 -9.66
N PRO A 85 16.25 3.95 -9.79
CA PRO A 85 16.92 5.00 -9.01
C PRO A 85 16.41 6.41 -9.36
N HIS A 86 15.95 6.62 -10.59
CA HIS A 86 15.39 7.91 -11.02
C HIS A 86 14.00 8.14 -10.42
N MET A 87 13.12 7.13 -10.49
CA MET A 87 11.77 7.24 -9.93
C MET A 87 11.78 7.25 -8.40
N GLU A 88 12.61 6.43 -7.74
CA GLU A 88 12.79 6.47 -6.28
C GLU A 88 13.19 7.87 -5.81
N ARG A 89 14.19 8.47 -6.47
CA ARG A 89 14.63 9.83 -6.13
C ARG A 89 13.49 10.84 -6.26
N ALA A 90 12.73 10.81 -7.35
CA ALA A 90 11.62 11.72 -7.58
C ALA A 90 10.45 11.49 -6.59
N PHE A 91 10.24 10.25 -6.15
CA PHE A 91 9.17 9.88 -5.23
C PHE A 91 9.43 10.33 -3.78
N THR A 92 10.70 10.52 -3.42
CA THR A 92 11.13 10.98 -2.09
C THR A 92 11.34 12.49 -1.96
N LEU A 93 11.29 13.23 -3.08
CA LEU A 93 11.42 14.69 -3.14
C LEU A 93 10.05 15.36 -2.93
#